data_AF-E0IZ19-F1
#
_entry.id   AF-E0IZ19-F1
#
_cell.length_a   1.000
_cell.length_b   1.000
_cell.length_c   1.000
_cell.angle_alpha   90.00
_cell.angle_beta   90.00
_cell.angle_gamma   90.00
#
_symmetry.space_group_name_H-M   'P 1'
#
loop_
_entity.id
_entity.type
_entity.pdbx_description
1 polymer ?
#
loop_
_entity_poly.entity_id
_entity_poly.type
_entity_poly.pdbx_seq_one_letter_code
_entity_poly.pdbx_strand_id
1 'polypeptide(L)'
;MEKDYLRISSTVLVSLLFGLALVLVNSWFNQPGVEEVVPRSTYLMVMIALFFIDTVAFIFMQLYFIYDRRQFSNCILSLAFLSCLIYFVKTVIIIQQIIEGRLTSSVVQNDIAIYYLFRQMSLCILIFLSLVNKVSENTKQRNLFSKKMTLCISLFFVFGGPIVAHILSSHYESYNLHIAELTNENGQVVWKASYVTIMIFMWLTLLSVNLYFNGLRYDIWNGVTVIAFCAVLYNISLLFMSRYSVSTWYISRTIEVVSKLTVMVIFMCHIFSALRVTKNIAHRDPLTNIFNRNYFFNELTVQSASAKKTPYCVMIMDIDHFKKVNDTWGHPVGDQVIKTVVNIIGKSIRPDDLLARVGGEEFGVLLTDIDTERAKALAERIRENVERLTGDNPEYAIPQKVTISIGAVVTQENALNPNEIYRLADNALYEAKETGRNKVVVRDVVNFCESP
;
A
#
# COMPACT_ATOMS: atom_id res chain seq x y z
N MET A 1 7.18 -1.80 -13.36
CA MET A 1 6.43 -0.52 -13.36
C MET A 1 5.46 -0.44 -14.53
N GLU A 2 5.87 -0.59 -15.79
CA GLU A 2 4.94 -0.51 -16.95
C GLU A 2 3.87 -1.63 -16.97
N LYS A 3 4.23 -2.86 -16.58
CA LYS A 3 3.28 -3.99 -16.43
C LYS A 3 2.21 -3.79 -15.34
N ASP A 4 2.51 -3.02 -14.29
CA ASP A 4 1.57 -2.78 -13.18
C ASP A 4 0.56 -1.68 -13.52
N TYR A 5 0.96 -0.73 -14.38
CA TYR A 5 0.09 0.33 -14.89
C TYR A 5 -1.08 -0.23 -15.72
N LEU A 6 -0.82 -1.22 -16.57
CA LEU A 6 -1.85 -1.88 -17.39
C LEU A 6 -2.88 -2.64 -16.53
N ARG A 7 -2.45 -3.28 -15.44
CA ARG A 7 -3.33 -4.11 -14.58
C ARG A 7 -4.32 -3.31 -13.75
N ILE A 8 -3.95 -2.13 -13.22
CA ILE A 8 -4.90 -1.32 -12.45
C ILE A 8 -5.82 -0.52 -13.36
N SER A 9 -5.32 0.02 -14.47
CA SER A 9 -6.16 0.66 -15.48
C SER A 9 -7.21 -0.32 -16.03
N SER A 10 -6.83 -1.58 -16.28
CA SER A 10 -7.78 -2.62 -16.66
C SER A 10 -8.80 -2.93 -15.55
N THR A 11 -8.40 -2.92 -14.28
CA THR A 11 -9.31 -3.20 -13.14
C THR A 11 -10.36 -2.11 -12.97
N VAL A 12 -9.97 -0.84 -13.14
CA VAL A 12 -10.88 0.31 -13.16
C VAL A 12 -11.85 0.15 -14.32
N LEU A 13 -11.35 -0.06 -15.54
CA LEU A 13 -12.18 -0.22 -16.74
C LEU A 13 -13.17 -1.37 -16.60
N VAL A 14 -12.74 -2.52 -16.09
CA VAL A 14 -13.61 -3.69 -15.83
C VAL A 14 -14.71 -3.34 -14.83
N SER A 15 -14.40 -2.62 -13.77
CA SER A 15 -15.41 -2.22 -12.77
C SER A 15 -16.44 -1.24 -13.35
N LEU A 16 -15.98 -0.29 -14.18
CA LEU A 16 -16.86 0.64 -14.90
C LEU A 16 -17.78 -0.10 -15.88
N LEU A 17 -17.23 -1.03 -16.67
CA LEU A 17 -17.98 -1.85 -17.63
C LEU A 17 -18.97 -2.78 -16.95
N PHE A 18 -18.59 -3.38 -15.82
CA PHE A 18 -19.47 -4.25 -15.04
C PHE A 18 -20.67 -3.49 -14.45
N GLY A 19 -20.44 -2.28 -13.90
CA GLY A 19 -21.52 -1.40 -13.44
C GLY A 19 -22.48 -1.04 -14.57
N LEU A 20 -21.97 -0.72 -15.76
CA LEU A 20 -22.78 -0.42 -16.94
C LEU A 20 -23.57 -1.64 -17.42
N ALA A 21 -22.93 -2.82 -17.46
CA ALA A 21 -23.55 -4.07 -17.88
C ALA A 21 -24.73 -4.46 -16.97
N LEU A 22 -24.58 -4.33 -15.64
CA LEU A 22 -25.67 -4.60 -14.70
C LEU A 22 -26.88 -3.70 -14.95
N VAL A 23 -26.66 -2.42 -15.22
CA VAL A 23 -27.75 -1.48 -15.55
C VAL A 23 -28.46 -1.87 -16.86
N LEU A 24 -27.69 -2.23 -17.89
CA LEU A 24 -28.24 -2.62 -19.20
C LEU A 24 -29.01 -3.96 -19.14
N VAL A 25 -28.47 -4.96 -18.44
CA VAL A 25 -29.11 -6.27 -18.22
C VAL A 25 -30.45 -6.07 -17.49
N ASN A 26 -30.50 -5.23 -16.45
CA ASN A 26 -31.76 -4.94 -15.77
C ASN A 26 -32.83 -4.38 -16.70
N SER A 27 -32.44 -3.37 -17.50
CA SER A 27 -33.35 -2.70 -18.43
C SER A 27 -33.99 -3.68 -19.41
N TRP A 28 -33.27 -4.76 -19.75
CA TRP A 28 -33.75 -5.79 -20.66
C TRP A 28 -34.61 -6.87 -19.99
N PHE A 29 -34.27 -7.29 -18.77
CA PHE A 29 -34.96 -8.39 -18.08
C PHE A 29 -36.14 -7.96 -17.19
N ASN A 30 -36.27 -6.67 -16.85
CA ASN A 30 -37.40 -6.20 -16.05
C ASN A 30 -38.70 -6.20 -16.88
N GLN A 31 -39.41 -7.32 -16.84
CA GLN A 31 -40.83 -7.34 -17.18
C GLN A 31 -41.64 -6.79 -16.01
N PRO A 32 -42.67 -5.95 -16.24
CA PRO A 32 -43.50 -5.39 -15.17
C PRO A 32 -44.39 -6.50 -14.58
N GLY A 33 -43.86 -7.26 -13.63
CA GLY A 33 -44.56 -8.37 -12.99
C GLY A 33 -44.31 -8.38 -11.48
N VAL A 34 -45.37 -8.10 -10.73
CA VAL A 34 -45.52 -8.14 -9.26
C VAL A 34 -44.65 -7.13 -8.47
N GLU A 35 -45.35 -6.18 -7.84
CA GLU A 35 -44.78 -5.24 -6.88
C GLU A 35 -44.37 -5.97 -5.59
N GLU A 36 -43.17 -6.54 -5.57
CA GLU A 36 -42.58 -7.01 -4.32
C GLU A 36 -41.97 -5.82 -3.55
N VAL A 37 -41.97 -5.89 -2.21
CA VAL A 37 -41.27 -4.92 -1.37
C VAL A 37 -39.94 -5.54 -0.97
N VAL A 38 -38.84 -4.78 -1.05
CA VAL A 38 -37.51 -5.25 -0.62
C VAL A 38 -37.57 -5.75 0.83
N PRO A 39 -37.17 -7.00 1.12
CA PRO A 39 -37.17 -7.50 2.49
C PRO A 39 -36.26 -6.66 3.40
N ARG A 40 -36.76 -6.33 4.59
CA ARG A 40 -36.06 -5.50 5.57
C ARG A 40 -34.75 -6.14 6.03
N SER A 41 -34.72 -7.47 6.16
CA SER A 41 -33.51 -8.25 6.46
C SER A 41 -32.43 -8.04 5.41
N THR A 42 -32.80 -8.00 4.13
CA THR A 42 -31.87 -7.78 3.02
C THR A 42 -31.30 -6.37 3.04
N TYR A 43 -32.14 -5.36 3.31
CA TYR A 43 -31.66 -3.98 3.48
C TYR A 43 -30.65 -3.90 4.63
N LEU A 44 -30.96 -4.50 5.78
CA LEU A 44 -30.08 -4.52 6.95
C LEU A 44 -28.73 -5.19 6.64
N MET A 45 -28.74 -6.37 5.98
CA MET A 45 -27.52 -7.07 5.59
C MET A 45 -26.63 -6.22 4.68
N VAL A 46 -27.21 -5.52 3.70
CA VAL A 46 -26.46 -4.63 2.80
C VAL A 46 -25.82 -3.47 3.58
N MET A 47 -26.55 -2.84 4.51
CA MET A 47 -26.00 -1.74 5.32
C MET A 47 -24.84 -2.21 6.21
N ILE A 48 -24.97 -3.39 6.82
CA ILE A 48 -23.91 -4.00 7.65
C ILE A 48 -22.68 -4.32 6.78
N ALA A 49 -22.88 -4.91 5.60
CA ALA A 49 -21.78 -5.20 4.68
C ALA A 49 -21.03 -3.91 4.26
N LEU A 50 -21.76 -2.85 3.89
CA LEU A 50 -21.19 -1.56 3.53
C LEU A 50 -20.45 -0.91 4.71
N PHE A 51 -20.93 -1.06 5.95
CA PHE A 51 -20.25 -0.60 7.15
C PHE A 51 -18.88 -1.26 7.31
N PHE A 52 -18.78 -2.59 7.15
CA PHE A 52 -17.50 -3.30 7.24
C PHE A 52 -16.55 -2.90 6.12
N ILE A 53 -17.05 -2.78 4.89
CA ILE A 53 -16.22 -2.37 3.75
C ILE A 53 -15.65 -0.97 3.96
N ASP A 54 -16.45 0.00 4.41
CA ASP A 54 -15.97 1.37 4.69
C ASP A 54 -15.03 1.41 5.89
N THR A 55 -15.22 0.53 6.89
CA THR A 55 -14.30 0.42 8.03
C THR A 55 -12.91 -0.03 7.55
N VAL A 56 -12.86 -1.04 6.69
CA VAL A 56 -11.61 -1.53 6.11
C VAL A 56 -10.98 -0.45 5.21
N ALA A 57 -11.76 0.22 4.36
CA ALA A 57 -11.26 1.32 3.52
C ALA A 57 -10.68 2.48 4.36
N PHE A 58 -11.34 2.85 5.46
CA PHE A 58 -10.85 3.84 6.42
C PHE A 58 -9.48 3.43 7.00
N ILE A 59 -9.36 2.19 7.49
CA ILE A 59 -8.12 1.69 8.10
C ILE A 59 -6.97 1.73 7.07
N PHE A 60 -7.19 1.23 5.86
CA PHE A 60 -6.15 1.22 4.82
C PHE A 60 -5.71 2.62 4.41
N MET A 61 -6.65 3.56 4.26
CA MET A 61 -6.31 4.95 3.96
C MET A 61 -5.59 5.65 5.11
N GLN A 62 -5.96 5.35 6.36
CA GLN A 62 -5.26 5.86 7.53
C GLN A 62 -3.82 5.30 7.62
N LEU A 63 -3.63 4.00 7.35
CA LEU A 63 -2.29 3.39 7.26
C LEU A 63 -1.45 4.03 6.15
N TYR A 64 -2.04 4.32 5.01
CA TYR A 64 -1.35 5.02 3.92
C TYR A 64 -0.93 6.44 4.29
N PHE A 65 -1.75 7.17 5.04
CA PHE A 65 -1.35 8.47 5.60
C PHE A 65 -0.25 8.35 6.66
N ILE A 66 -0.27 7.30 7.51
CA ILE A 66 0.80 7.05 8.48
C ILE A 66 2.12 6.77 7.77
N TYR A 67 2.08 6.02 6.67
CA TYR A 67 3.22 5.73 5.82
C TYR A 67 3.85 6.99 5.22
N ASP A 68 3.05 7.88 4.61
CA ASP A 68 3.52 9.16 4.07
C ASP A 68 2.75 10.35 4.63
N ARG A 69 3.26 10.90 5.74
CA ARG A 69 2.68 12.07 6.43
C ARG A 69 2.70 13.36 5.60
N ARG A 70 3.44 13.41 4.49
CA ARG A 70 3.50 14.60 3.63
C ARG A 70 2.20 14.78 2.85
N GLN A 71 1.55 13.68 2.49
CA GLN A 71 0.28 13.65 1.76
C GLN A 71 -0.91 13.76 2.73
N PHE A 72 -1.20 14.99 3.19
CA PHE A 72 -2.29 15.27 4.12
C PHE A 72 -3.66 15.03 3.48
N SER A 73 -3.77 15.14 2.16
CA SER A 73 -4.95 14.74 1.39
C SER A 73 -5.46 13.33 1.74
N ASN A 74 -4.57 12.37 1.97
CA ASN A 74 -4.93 10.98 2.33
C ASN A 74 -5.60 10.87 3.70
N CYS A 75 -5.22 11.73 4.66
CA CYS A 75 -5.88 11.83 5.96
C CYS A 75 -7.35 12.25 5.77
N ILE A 76 -7.59 13.29 4.98
CA ILE A 76 -8.95 13.78 4.71
C ILE A 76 -9.77 12.72 3.95
N LEU A 77 -9.15 12.00 3.01
CA LEU A 77 -9.82 10.92 2.29
C LEU A 77 -10.24 9.79 3.23
N SER A 78 -9.42 9.44 4.23
CA SER A 78 -9.79 8.47 5.27
C SER A 78 -11.01 8.94 6.07
N LEU A 79 -11.08 10.23 6.44
CA LEU A 79 -12.21 10.80 7.17
C LEU A 79 -13.52 10.74 6.37
N ALA A 80 -13.45 10.73 5.04
CA ALA A 80 -14.60 10.54 4.17
C ALA A 80 -15.29 9.18 4.42
N PHE A 81 -14.51 8.11 4.53
CA PHE A 81 -15.02 6.77 4.86
C PHE A 81 -15.45 6.67 6.33
N LEU A 82 -14.73 7.31 7.25
CA LEU A 82 -15.13 7.36 8.67
C LEU A 82 -16.49 8.04 8.86
N SER A 83 -16.75 9.13 8.13
CA SER A 83 -18.04 9.84 8.18
C SER A 83 -19.20 8.92 7.84
N CYS A 84 -19.06 8.06 6.81
CA CYS A 84 -20.08 7.11 6.42
C CYS A 84 -20.50 6.14 7.52
N LEU A 85 -19.56 5.73 8.40
CA LEU A 85 -19.82 4.74 9.45
C LEU A 85 -20.92 5.19 10.42
N ILE A 86 -20.93 6.47 10.79
CA ILE A 86 -21.94 7.03 11.71
C ILE A 86 -23.33 6.97 11.08
N TYR A 87 -23.44 7.28 9.79
CA TYR A 87 -24.70 7.18 9.06
C TYR A 87 -25.18 5.74 8.95
N PHE A 88 -24.30 4.77 8.67
CA PHE A 88 -24.68 3.35 8.65
C PHE A 88 -25.24 2.88 10.00
N VAL A 89 -24.59 3.22 11.10
CA VAL A 89 -25.06 2.88 12.45
C VAL A 89 -26.45 3.47 12.70
N LYS A 90 -26.67 4.74 12.36
CA LYS A 90 -27.99 5.38 12.51
C LYS A 90 -29.06 4.72 11.63
N THR A 91 -28.75 4.43 10.38
CA THR A 91 -29.68 3.72 9.47
C THR A 91 -30.04 2.32 10.00
N VAL A 92 -29.07 1.57 10.54
CA VAL A 92 -29.31 0.26 11.15
C VAL A 92 -30.26 0.36 12.34
N ILE A 93 -30.03 1.31 13.26
CA ILE A 93 -30.90 1.54 14.43
C ILE A 93 -32.33 1.85 13.99
N ILE A 94 -32.48 2.73 12.98
CA ILE A 94 -33.79 3.13 12.46
C ILE A 94 -34.55 1.94 11.88
N ILE A 95 -33.89 1.08 11.09
CA ILE A 95 -34.50 -0.13 10.53
C ILE A 95 -34.94 -1.09 11.65
N GLN A 96 -34.14 -1.21 12.69
CA GLN A 96 -34.43 -2.11 13.82
C GLN A 96 -35.63 -1.62 14.65
N GLN A 97 -35.80 -0.31 14.82
CA GLN A 97 -36.98 0.27 15.47
C GLN A 97 -38.30 -0.05 14.75
N ILE A 98 -38.28 -0.25 13.41
CA ILE A 98 -39.44 -0.73 12.65
C ILE A 98 -39.77 -2.18 13.03
N ILE A 99 -38.75 -3.03 13.15
CA ILE A 99 -38.93 -4.46 13.46
C ILE A 99 -39.60 -4.61 14.83
N GLU A 100 -39.27 -3.72 15.76
CA GLU A 100 -39.87 -3.65 17.10
C GLU A 100 -41.24 -2.96 17.13
N GLY A 101 -41.76 -2.47 15.99
CA GLY A 101 -43.08 -1.85 15.90
C GLY A 101 -43.19 -0.43 16.47
N ARG A 102 -42.07 0.27 16.68
CA ARG A 102 -42.05 1.60 17.35
C ARG A 102 -42.36 2.79 16.43
N LEU A 103 -42.18 2.65 15.11
CA LEU A 103 -42.34 3.72 14.13
C LEU A 103 -43.20 3.27 12.93
N THR A 104 -43.92 4.21 12.31
CA THR A 104 -44.70 3.95 11.09
C THR A 104 -43.79 3.82 9.85
N SER A 105 -44.23 3.03 8.86
CA SER A 105 -43.40 2.74 7.67
C SER A 105 -43.02 3.99 6.88
N SER A 106 -43.89 5.00 6.82
CA SER A 106 -43.65 6.24 6.08
C SER A 106 -42.63 7.15 6.76
N VAL A 107 -42.72 7.31 8.07
CA VAL A 107 -41.77 8.09 8.88
C VAL A 107 -40.36 7.52 8.74
N VAL A 108 -40.24 6.20 8.81
CA VAL A 108 -38.92 5.57 8.71
C VAL A 108 -38.33 5.66 7.29
N GLN A 109 -39.15 5.49 6.26
CA GLN A 109 -38.65 5.66 4.89
C GLN A 109 -38.14 7.08 4.62
N ASN A 110 -38.77 8.10 5.21
CA ASN A 110 -38.27 9.48 5.17
C ASN A 110 -36.95 9.63 5.92
N ASP A 111 -36.86 9.13 7.15
CA ASP A 111 -35.63 9.21 7.95
C ASP A 111 -34.46 8.49 7.26
N ILE A 112 -34.68 7.28 6.71
CA ILE A 112 -33.68 6.56 5.92
C ILE A 112 -33.20 7.41 4.73
N ALA A 113 -34.11 8.12 4.05
CA ALA A 113 -33.75 8.99 2.94
C ALA A 113 -32.90 10.18 3.40
N ILE A 114 -33.21 10.79 4.56
CA ILE A 114 -32.41 11.87 5.16
C ILE A 114 -31.00 11.38 5.47
N TYR A 115 -30.86 10.26 6.19
CA TYR A 115 -29.54 9.73 6.55
C TYR A 115 -28.75 9.30 5.30
N TYR A 116 -29.41 8.77 4.27
CA TYR A 116 -28.75 8.45 2.99
C TYR A 116 -28.25 9.71 2.27
N LEU A 117 -29.06 10.76 2.16
CA LEU A 117 -28.69 12.02 1.53
C LEU A 117 -27.46 12.64 2.23
N PHE A 118 -27.53 12.79 3.55
CA PHE A 118 -26.45 13.39 4.33
C PHE A 118 -25.16 12.55 4.28
N ARG A 119 -25.27 11.22 4.28
CA ARG A 119 -24.11 10.32 4.08
C ARG A 119 -23.41 10.61 2.74
N GLN A 120 -24.19 10.71 1.66
CA GLN A 120 -23.66 10.93 0.31
C GLN A 120 -23.06 12.33 0.15
N MET A 121 -23.69 13.34 0.76
CA MET A 121 -23.17 14.70 0.81
C MET A 121 -21.85 14.77 1.59
N SER A 122 -21.79 14.23 2.82
CA SER A 122 -20.56 14.19 3.62
C SER A 122 -19.44 13.48 2.87
N LEU A 123 -19.70 12.31 2.28
CA LEU A 123 -18.72 11.57 1.50
C LEU A 123 -18.18 12.40 0.32
N CYS A 124 -19.09 12.95 -0.51
CA CYS A 124 -18.72 13.75 -1.67
C CYS A 124 -17.92 15.00 -1.29
N ILE A 125 -18.33 15.72 -0.24
CA ILE A 125 -17.66 16.94 0.22
C ILE A 125 -16.27 16.63 0.79
N LEU A 126 -16.12 15.56 1.56
CA LEU A 126 -14.84 15.17 2.14
C LEU A 126 -13.85 14.69 1.06
N ILE A 127 -14.32 13.94 0.06
CA ILE A 127 -13.48 13.56 -1.09
C ILE A 127 -13.07 14.79 -1.89
N PHE A 128 -13.99 15.74 -2.14
CA PHE A 128 -13.66 16.98 -2.82
C PHE A 128 -12.62 17.80 -2.04
N LEU A 129 -12.79 17.92 -0.73
CA LEU A 129 -11.85 18.62 0.15
C LEU A 129 -10.46 17.96 0.16
N SER A 130 -10.43 16.62 0.14
CA SER A 130 -9.20 15.85 -0.03
C SER A 130 -8.52 16.13 -1.38
N LEU A 131 -9.30 16.20 -2.47
CA LEU A 131 -8.80 16.47 -3.82
C LEU A 131 -8.18 17.86 -3.92
N VAL A 132 -8.83 18.89 -3.36
CA VAL A 132 -8.29 20.25 -3.29
C VAL A 132 -6.93 20.28 -2.58
N ASN A 133 -6.80 19.55 -1.46
CA ASN A 133 -5.53 19.46 -0.74
C ASN A 133 -4.46 18.73 -1.57
N LYS A 134 -4.82 17.65 -2.27
CA LYS A 134 -3.90 16.90 -3.13
C LYS A 134 -3.34 17.76 -4.26
N VAL A 135 -4.21 18.51 -4.95
CA VAL A 135 -3.80 19.42 -6.03
C VAL A 135 -2.80 20.45 -5.49
N SER A 136 -3.10 21.03 -4.33
CA SER A 136 -2.22 22.00 -3.68
C SER A 136 -0.87 21.41 -3.24
N GLU A 137 -0.86 20.17 -2.75
CA GLU A 137 0.37 19.43 -2.39
C GLU A 137 1.27 19.21 -3.61
N ASN A 138 0.69 18.90 -4.77
CA ASN A 138 1.43 18.63 -6.00
C ASN A 138 1.96 19.89 -6.69
N THR A 139 1.21 21.00 -6.68
CA THR A 139 1.61 22.23 -7.39
C THR A 139 2.53 23.14 -6.57
N LYS A 140 2.81 22.82 -5.29
CA LYS A 140 3.51 23.68 -4.32
C LYS A 140 2.93 25.09 -4.22
N GLN A 141 1.70 25.32 -4.70
CA GLN A 141 1.00 26.59 -4.57
C GLN A 141 0.47 26.76 -3.15
N ARG A 142 0.19 28.01 -2.77
CA ARG A 142 -0.36 28.34 -1.47
C ARG A 142 -1.73 27.66 -1.33
N ASN A 143 -1.88 26.81 -0.31
CA ASN A 143 -3.16 26.15 -0.05
C ASN A 143 -4.29 27.16 0.08
N LEU A 144 -5.41 26.89 -0.59
CA LEU A 144 -6.66 27.65 -0.45
C LEU A 144 -7.09 27.73 1.02
N PHE A 145 -6.85 26.66 1.77
CA PHE A 145 -7.16 26.52 3.19
C PHE A 145 -5.97 25.99 3.98
N SER A 146 -5.77 26.48 5.21
CA SER A 146 -4.74 25.91 6.09
C SER A 146 -5.09 24.46 6.46
N LYS A 147 -4.08 23.60 6.66
CA LYS A 147 -4.30 22.18 7.07
C LYS A 147 -5.20 22.07 8.31
N LYS A 148 -5.05 22.99 9.28
CA LYS A 148 -5.90 23.07 10.48
C LYS A 148 -7.36 23.34 10.13
N MET A 149 -7.61 24.32 9.25
CA MET A 149 -8.97 24.67 8.86
C MET A 149 -9.64 23.55 8.05
N THR A 150 -8.91 22.93 7.12
CA THR A 150 -9.39 21.75 6.40
C THR A 150 -9.76 20.61 7.36
N LEU A 151 -8.95 20.36 8.38
CA LEU A 151 -9.25 19.35 9.40
C LEU A 151 -10.52 19.71 10.18
N CYS A 152 -10.69 20.96 10.62
CA CYS A 152 -11.89 21.41 11.32
C CYS A 152 -13.15 21.23 10.47
N ILE A 153 -13.11 21.63 9.19
CA ILE A 153 -14.22 21.41 8.24
C ILE A 153 -14.51 19.91 8.12
N SER A 154 -13.46 19.08 8.03
CA SER A 154 -13.63 17.64 7.89
C SER A 154 -14.30 17.03 9.12
N LEU A 155 -13.88 17.43 10.32
CA LEU A 155 -14.48 16.97 11.58
C LEU A 155 -15.94 17.41 11.72
N PHE A 156 -16.31 18.58 11.19
CA PHE A 156 -17.72 18.99 11.11
C PHE A 156 -18.54 18.03 10.24
N PHE A 157 -18.07 17.62 9.07
CA PHE A 157 -18.80 16.65 8.25
C PHE A 157 -18.80 15.22 8.80
N VAL A 158 -17.82 14.87 9.64
CA VAL A 158 -17.80 13.59 10.37
C VAL A 158 -18.83 13.60 11.51
N PHE A 159 -18.81 14.61 12.38
CA PHE A 159 -19.63 14.62 13.61
C PHE A 159 -20.86 15.54 13.56
N GLY A 160 -20.70 16.75 13.00
CA GLY A 160 -21.78 17.73 12.86
C GLY A 160 -22.83 17.33 11.82
N GLY A 161 -22.41 16.77 10.68
CA GLY A 161 -23.32 16.29 9.62
C GLY A 161 -24.40 15.32 10.13
N PRO A 162 -24.03 14.24 10.85
CA PRO A 162 -25.01 13.32 11.45
C PRO A 162 -25.93 13.98 12.48
N ILE A 163 -25.46 14.99 13.23
CA ILE A 163 -26.28 15.74 14.19
C ILE A 163 -27.33 16.57 13.43
N VAL A 164 -26.93 17.26 12.35
CA VAL A 164 -27.87 18.00 11.50
C VAL A 164 -28.90 17.06 10.88
N ALA A 165 -28.47 15.91 10.36
CA ALA A 165 -29.38 14.89 9.82
C ALA A 165 -30.39 14.40 10.88
N HIS A 166 -29.95 14.25 12.14
CA HIS A 166 -30.82 13.87 13.24
C HIS A 166 -31.83 14.97 13.59
N ILE A 167 -31.41 16.24 13.62
CA ILE A 167 -32.30 17.38 13.86
C ILE A 167 -33.37 17.48 12.77
N LEU A 168 -33.02 17.20 11.52
CA LEU A 168 -33.93 17.25 10.38
C LEU A 168 -34.79 15.98 10.23
N SER A 169 -34.56 14.95 11.05
CA SER A 169 -35.34 13.71 11.05
C SER A 169 -36.64 13.85 11.85
N SER A 170 -37.47 12.81 11.82
CA SER A 170 -38.77 12.76 12.51
C SER A 170 -38.75 13.03 14.03
N HIS A 171 -37.56 13.06 14.65
CA HIS A 171 -37.37 13.36 16.07
C HIS A 171 -37.76 14.81 16.45
N TYR A 172 -37.76 15.74 15.48
CA TYR A 172 -38.15 17.14 15.70
C TYR A 172 -39.15 17.58 14.63
N GLU A 173 -40.44 17.51 14.96
CA GLU A 173 -41.53 17.84 14.02
C GLU A 173 -41.39 19.23 13.39
N SER A 174 -40.90 20.23 14.14
CA SER A 174 -40.76 21.61 13.67
C SER A 174 -39.71 21.81 12.56
N TYR A 175 -38.75 20.89 12.44
CA TYR A 175 -37.63 20.98 11.49
C TYR A 175 -37.56 19.78 10.54
N ASN A 176 -38.59 18.94 10.52
CA ASN A 176 -38.60 17.70 9.75
C ASN A 176 -38.46 17.97 8.24
N LEU A 177 -37.44 17.39 7.63
CA LEU A 177 -37.21 17.48 6.19
C LEU A 177 -37.96 16.37 5.46
N HIS A 178 -38.98 16.73 4.69
CA HIS A 178 -39.76 15.78 3.90
C HIS A 178 -39.09 15.49 2.55
N ILE A 179 -38.24 14.46 2.52
CA ILE A 179 -37.55 13.94 1.32
C ILE A 179 -38.39 12.86 0.63
N ALA A 180 -39.09 12.04 1.40
CA ALA A 180 -39.92 10.97 0.89
C ALA A 180 -41.42 11.30 1.11
N GLU A 181 -42.21 11.22 0.05
CA GLU A 181 -43.66 11.52 0.05
C GLU A 181 -44.47 10.28 -0.31
N LEU A 182 -45.68 10.15 0.23
CA LEU A 182 -46.62 9.13 -0.21
C LEU A 182 -47.16 9.50 -1.59
N THR A 183 -47.07 8.59 -2.56
CA THR A 183 -47.77 8.75 -3.84
C THR A 183 -49.19 8.21 -3.74
N ASN A 184 -50.14 8.97 -4.31
CA ASN A 184 -51.58 8.70 -4.22
C ASN A 184 -52.03 7.45 -4.99
N GLU A 185 -51.23 6.92 -5.90
CA GLU A 185 -51.67 5.83 -6.79
C GLU A 185 -51.63 4.45 -6.12
N ASN A 186 -50.62 4.15 -5.26
CA ASN A 186 -50.46 2.84 -4.60
C ASN A 186 -50.11 2.92 -3.10
N GLY A 187 -50.06 4.11 -2.48
CA GLY A 187 -49.68 4.28 -1.07
C GLY A 187 -48.20 3.99 -0.76
N GLN A 188 -47.36 3.92 -1.79
CA GLN A 188 -45.92 3.71 -1.66
C GLN A 188 -45.20 5.05 -1.39
N VAL A 189 -44.12 5.00 -0.61
CA VAL A 189 -43.35 6.20 -0.25
C VAL A 189 -42.20 6.36 -1.24
N VAL A 190 -42.27 7.45 -2.01
CA VAL A 190 -41.33 7.77 -3.09
C VAL A 190 -40.41 8.92 -2.73
N TRP A 191 -39.13 8.79 -3.08
CA TRP A 191 -38.16 9.85 -2.88
C TRP A 191 -38.40 10.97 -3.89
N LYS A 192 -38.36 12.23 -3.42
CA LYS A 192 -38.42 13.40 -4.27
C LYS A 192 -37.25 13.40 -5.27
N ALA A 193 -37.59 13.48 -6.56
CA ALA A 193 -36.62 13.48 -7.66
C ALA A 193 -35.61 14.64 -7.58
N SER A 194 -35.99 15.77 -6.96
CA SER A 194 -35.11 16.93 -6.77
C SER A 194 -33.84 16.57 -5.98
N TYR A 195 -33.95 15.87 -4.86
CA TYR A 195 -32.79 15.49 -4.03
C TYR A 195 -31.88 14.49 -4.73
N VAL A 196 -32.46 13.50 -5.43
CA VAL A 196 -31.68 12.52 -6.20
C VAL A 196 -30.91 13.23 -7.33
N THR A 197 -31.54 14.20 -7.99
CA THR A 197 -30.91 15.00 -9.05
C THR A 197 -29.73 15.82 -8.53
N ILE A 198 -29.88 16.46 -7.36
CA ILE A 198 -28.79 17.19 -6.69
C ILE A 198 -27.60 16.26 -6.42
N MET A 199 -27.85 15.05 -5.90
CA MET A 199 -26.79 14.08 -5.64
C MET A 199 -26.06 13.64 -6.91
N ILE A 200 -26.78 13.39 -8.01
CA ILE A 200 -26.16 13.04 -9.29
C ILE A 200 -25.25 14.16 -9.76
N PHE A 201 -25.71 15.41 -9.70
CA PHE A 201 -24.90 16.56 -10.11
C PHE A 201 -23.65 16.74 -9.26
N MET A 202 -23.76 16.55 -7.93
CA MET A 202 -22.61 16.57 -7.02
C MET A 202 -21.56 15.51 -7.39
N TRP A 203 -21.99 14.26 -7.58
CA TRP A 203 -21.09 13.16 -7.93
C TRP A 203 -20.49 13.32 -9.33
N LEU A 204 -21.26 13.83 -10.30
CA LEU A 204 -20.78 14.12 -11.65
C LEU A 204 -19.73 15.23 -11.64
N THR A 205 -19.94 16.27 -10.83
CA THR A 205 -18.96 17.35 -10.64
C THR A 205 -17.68 16.79 -10.04
N LEU A 206 -17.77 15.99 -8.98
CA LEU A 206 -16.60 15.36 -8.36
C LEU A 206 -15.85 14.44 -9.33
N LEU A 207 -16.57 13.63 -10.12
CA LEU A 207 -15.98 12.76 -11.14
C LEU A 207 -15.21 13.57 -12.18
N SER A 208 -15.83 14.63 -12.70
CA SER A 208 -15.25 15.51 -13.73
C SER A 208 -13.99 16.21 -13.23
N VAL A 209 -14.04 16.77 -12.02
CA VAL A 209 -12.90 17.44 -11.38
C VAL A 209 -11.77 16.43 -11.11
N ASN A 210 -12.07 15.23 -10.61
CA ASN A 210 -11.06 14.21 -10.37
C ASN A 210 -10.36 13.76 -11.67
N LEU A 211 -11.12 13.50 -12.72
CA LEU A 211 -10.59 13.11 -14.03
C LEU A 211 -9.73 14.21 -14.65
N TYR A 212 -10.13 15.48 -14.51
CA TYR A 212 -9.37 16.63 -15.02
C TYR A 212 -7.99 16.73 -14.37
N PHE A 213 -7.90 16.63 -13.05
CA PHE A 213 -6.63 16.80 -12.34
C PHE A 213 -5.75 15.55 -12.30
N ASN A 214 -6.34 14.36 -12.23
CA ASN A 214 -5.59 13.12 -11.98
C ASN A 214 -5.50 12.20 -13.22
N GLY A 215 -6.42 12.34 -14.18
CA GLY A 215 -6.58 11.37 -15.27
C GLY A 215 -6.81 9.95 -14.74
N LEU A 216 -6.36 8.94 -15.50
CA LEU A 216 -6.37 7.53 -15.13
C LEU A 216 -4.95 6.98 -14.87
N ARG A 217 -4.11 7.76 -14.19
CA ARG A 217 -2.74 7.35 -13.83
C ARG A 217 -2.77 6.36 -12.65
N TYR A 218 -1.79 5.46 -12.53
CA TYR A 218 -1.69 4.49 -11.42
C TYR A 218 -1.55 5.24 -10.07
N ASP A 219 -2.68 5.44 -9.39
CA ASP A 219 -2.77 6.17 -8.12
C ASP A 219 -4.06 5.79 -7.37
N ILE A 220 -4.09 6.01 -6.06
CA ILE A 220 -5.26 5.75 -5.20
C ILE A 220 -6.51 6.51 -5.65
N TRP A 221 -6.32 7.60 -6.39
CA TRP A 221 -7.38 8.47 -6.93
C TRP A 221 -8.17 7.82 -8.07
N ASN A 222 -7.68 6.72 -8.64
CA ASN A 222 -8.49 5.85 -9.50
C ASN A 222 -9.64 5.20 -8.71
N GLY A 223 -9.43 4.87 -7.44
CA GLY A 223 -10.51 4.39 -6.57
C GLY A 223 -11.61 5.45 -6.42
N VAL A 224 -11.23 6.73 -6.27
CA VAL A 224 -12.18 7.85 -6.25
C VAL A 224 -12.96 7.96 -7.55
N THR A 225 -12.32 7.77 -8.71
CA THR A 225 -13.01 7.72 -10.02
C THR A 225 -14.05 6.61 -10.05
N VAL A 226 -13.71 5.40 -9.58
CA VAL A 226 -14.64 4.26 -9.52
C VAL A 226 -15.84 4.59 -8.62
N ILE A 227 -15.61 5.10 -7.40
CA ILE A 227 -16.68 5.49 -6.49
C ILE A 227 -17.58 6.55 -7.12
N ALA A 228 -17.00 7.62 -7.67
CA ALA A 228 -17.78 8.72 -8.21
C ALA A 228 -18.62 8.30 -9.43
N PHE A 229 -18.06 7.49 -10.33
CA PHE A 229 -18.80 6.95 -11.46
C PHE A 229 -19.91 6.00 -11.04
N CYS A 230 -19.62 5.03 -10.19
CA CYS A 230 -20.62 4.10 -9.69
C CYS A 230 -21.71 4.82 -8.88
N ALA A 231 -21.36 5.89 -8.18
CA ALA A 231 -22.32 6.75 -7.49
C ALA A 231 -23.26 7.50 -8.42
N VAL A 232 -22.77 7.99 -9.56
CA VAL A 232 -23.64 8.52 -10.61
C VAL A 232 -24.58 7.41 -11.10
N LEU A 233 -24.07 6.22 -11.42
CA LEU A 233 -24.89 5.10 -11.93
C LEU A 233 -26.01 4.69 -10.97
N TYR A 234 -25.70 4.36 -9.71
CA TYR A 234 -26.73 3.88 -8.79
C TYR A 234 -27.73 4.98 -8.41
N ASN A 235 -27.35 6.27 -8.42
CA ASN A 235 -28.29 7.36 -8.18
C ASN A 235 -29.16 7.64 -9.42
N ILE A 236 -28.64 7.46 -10.63
CA ILE A 236 -29.46 7.45 -11.85
C ILE A 236 -30.46 6.30 -11.79
N SER A 237 -30.06 5.10 -11.35
CA SER A 237 -31.00 4.00 -11.11
C SER A 237 -32.10 4.37 -10.10
N LEU A 238 -31.80 5.24 -9.12
CA LEU A 238 -32.80 5.77 -8.18
C LEU A 238 -33.75 6.80 -8.82
N LEU A 239 -33.44 7.45 -9.95
CA LEU A 239 -34.39 8.32 -10.66
C LEU A 239 -35.41 7.54 -11.48
N PHE A 240 -35.02 6.38 -12.01
CA PHE A 240 -35.92 5.45 -12.69
C PHE A 240 -36.89 4.73 -11.72
N MET A 241 -36.79 5.00 -10.41
CA MET A 241 -37.65 4.49 -9.32
C MET A 241 -39.10 5.03 -9.33
N SER A 242 -39.57 5.73 -10.37
CA SER A 242 -41.02 5.98 -10.49
C SER A 242 -41.83 4.67 -10.63
N ARG A 243 -41.14 3.53 -10.86
CA ARG A 243 -41.68 2.17 -10.74
C ARG A 243 -40.79 1.37 -9.77
N TYR A 244 -41.26 1.11 -8.56
CA TYR A 244 -40.58 0.37 -7.48
C TYR A 244 -40.37 -1.12 -7.83
N SER A 245 -39.54 -1.40 -8.83
CA SER A 245 -39.09 -2.76 -9.08
C SER A 245 -37.95 -3.10 -8.11
N VAL A 246 -38.16 -4.15 -7.30
CA VAL A 246 -37.19 -4.71 -6.36
C VAL A 246 -35.82 -4.95 -7.01
N SER A 247 -35.81 -5.37 -8.27
CA SER A 247 -34.63 -5.56 -9.10
C SER A 247 -33.76 -4.30 -9.22
N THR A 248 -34.36 -3.12 -9.42
CA THR A 248 -33.63 -1.85 -9.54
C THR A 248 -32.94 -1.48 -8.24
N TRP A 249 -33.59 -1.73 -7.09
CA TRP A 249 -32.96 -1.55 -5.78
C TRP A 249 -31.75 -2.48 -5.61
N TYR A 250 -31.91 -3.77 -5.93
CA TYR A 250 -30.82 -4.75 -5.82
C TYR A 250 -29.61 -4.38 -6.66
N ILE A 251 -29.84 -3.89 -7.87
CA ILE A 251 -28.75 -3.53 -8.78
C ILE A 251 -28.04 -2.26 -8.31
N SER A 252 -28.78 -1.24 -7.88
CA SER A 252 -28.22 -0.04 -7.24
C SER A 252 -27.29 -0.40 -6.08
N ARG A 253 -27.74 -1.28 -5.17
CA ARG A 253 -26.93 -1.74 -4.03
C ARG A 253 -25.77 -2.64 -4.43
N THR A 254 -25.95 -3.48 -5.44
CA THR A 254 -24.88 -4.33 -5.98
C THR A 254 -23.76 -3.47 -6.57
N ILE A 255 -24.09 -2.43 -7.35
CA ILE A 255 -23.12 -1.47 -7.88
C ILE A 255 -22.40 -0.76 -6.74
N GLU A 256 -23.12 -0.30 -5.70
CA GLU A 256 -22.50 0.33 -4.53
C GLU A 256 -21.50 -0.61 -3.83
N VAL A 257 -21.89 -1.85 -3.52
CA VAL A 257 -21.04 -2.84 -2.83
C VAL A 257 -19.81 -3.19 -3.67
N VAL A 258 -20.02 -3.54 -4.95
CA VAL A 258 -18.93 -3.94 -5.86
C VAL A 258 -17.94 -2.79 -6.06
N SER A 259 -18.43 -1.56 -6.25
CA SER A 259 -17.55 -0.39 -6.41
C SER A 259 -16.66 -0.17 -5.19
N LYS A 260 -17.19 -0.31 -3.97
CA LYS A 260 -16.42 -0.16 -2.74
C LYS A 260 -15.43 -1.31 -2.52
N LEU A 261 -15.79 -2.54 -2.89
CA LEU A 261 -14.85 -3.67 -2.88
C LEU A 261 -13.69 -3.43 -3.86
N THR A 262 -13.96 -2.92 -5.07
CA THR A 262 -12.90 -2.53 -6.01
C THR A 262 -11.98 -1.48 -5.40
N VAL A 263 -12.52 -0.45 -4.75
CA VAL A 263 -11.70 0.58 -4.11
C VAL A 263 -10.85 0.03 -2.98
N MET A 264 -11.43 -0.85 -2.15
CA MET A 264 -10.68 -1.54 -1.09
C MET A 264 -9.48 -2.31 -1.67
N VAL A 265 -9.68 -3.03 -2.77
CA VAL A 265 -8.59 -3.74 -3.47
C VAL A 265 -7.54 -2.76 -4.00
N ILE A 266 -7.94 -1.64 -4.60
CA ILE A 266 -7.01 -0.60 -5.07
C ILE A 266 -6.16 -0.07 -3.90
N PHE A 267 -6.78 0.32 -2.78
CA PHE A 267 -6.07 0.80 -1.60
C PHE A 267 -5.11 -0.25 -1.03
N MET A 268 -5.57 -1.50 -0.94
CA MET A 268 -4.78 -2.64 -0.49
C MET A 268 -3.53 -2.85 -1.38
N CYS A 269 -3.70 -2.86 -2.69
CA CYS A 269 -2.58 -3.00 -3.63
C CYS A 269 -1.56 -1.85 -3.50
N HIS A 270 -2.04 -0.61 -3.32
CA HIS A 270 -1.17 0.55 -3.14
C HIS A 270 -0.35 0.49 -1.85
N ILE A 271 -0.98 0.20 -0.70
CA ILE A 271 -0.26 0.11 0.57
C ILE A 271 0.75 -1.04 0.57
N PHE A 272 0.40 -2.20 0.04
CA PHE A 272 1.34 -3.34 0.00
C PHE A 272 2.51 -3.07 -0.94
N SER A 273 2.26 -2.40 -2.07
CA SER A 273 3.33 -1.96 -2.97
C SER A 273 4.26 -0.97 -2.27
N ALA A 274 3.71 0.01 -1.54
CA ALA A 274 4.48 0.98 -0.78
C ALA A 274 5.36 0.30 0.29
N LEU A 275 4.76 -0.59 1.10
CA LEU A 275 5.47 -1.37 2.12
C LEU A 275 6.59 -2.24 1.51
N ARG A 276 6.36 -2.84 0.34
CA ARG A 276 7.37 -3.65 -0.37
C ARG A 276 8.56 -2.81 -0.82
N VAL A 277 8.31 -1.61 -1.36
CA VAL A 277 9.38 -0.69 -1.77
C VAL A 277 10.23 -0.28 -0.56
N THR A 278 9.59 0.07 0.56
CA THR A 278 10.31 0.40 1.81
C THR A 278 11.14 -0.76 2.31
N LYS A 279 10.59 -1.99 2.27
CA LYS A 279 11.35 -3.19 2.64
C LYS A 279 12.58 -3.38 1.75
N ASN A 280 12.44 -3.23 0.43
CA ASN A 280 13.56 -3.38 -0.49
C ASN A 280 14.64 -2.31 -0.30
N ILE A 281 14.27 -1.05 -0.09
CA ILE A 281 15.22 0.04 0.23
C ILE A 281 15.89 -0.23 1.57
N ALA A 282 15.14 -0.71 2.56
CA ALA A 282 15.66 -1.06 3.88
C ALA A 282 16.65 -2.24 3.87
N HIS A 283 16.80 -2.97 2.76
CA HIS A 283 17.71 -4.10 2.62
C HIS A 283 18.95 -3.79 1.78
N ARG A 284 19.05 -2.62 1.15
CA ARG A 284 20.17 -2.24 0.28
C ARG A 284 21.03 -1.15 0.91
N ASP A 285 22.33 -1.18 0.63
CA ASP A 285 23.27 -0.11 0.98
C ASP A 285 23.12 1.06 0.00
N PRO A 286 22.95 2.31 0.49
CA PRO A 286 22.68 3.46 -0.39
C PRO A 286 23.86 3.87 -1.28
N LEU A 287 25.11 3.54 -0.93
CA LEU A 287 26.28 3.90 -1.73
C LEU A 287 26.49 2.92 -2.89
N THR A 288 26.35 1.62 -2.60
CA THR A 288 26.79 0.53 -3.48
C THR A 288 25.63 -0.25 -4.11
N ASN A 289 24.41 -0.10 -3.58
CA ASN A 289 23.20 -0.81 -4.02
C ASN A 289 23.29 -2.36 -3.90
N ILE A 290 24.27 -2.89 -3.17
CA ILE A 290 24.28 -4.29 -2.71
C ILE A 290 23.47 -4.41 -1.42
N PHE A 291 23.35 -5.61 -0.86
CA PHE A 291 22.62 -5.79 0.39
C PHE A 291 23.33 -5.07 1.56
N ASN A 292 22.58 -4.64 2.56
CA ASN A 292 23.16 -4.02 3.75
C ASN A 292 23.43 -5.07 4.85
N ARG A 293 24.12 -4.63 5.90
CA ARG A 293 24.44 -5.42 7.09
C ARG A 293 23.22 -6.18 7.64
N ASN A 294 22.09 -5.49 7.80
CA ASN A 294 20.89 -6.11 8.39
C ASN A 294 20.37 -7.27 7.53
N TYR A 295 20.36 -7.11 6.20
CA TYR A 295 19.94 -8.17 5.30
C TYR A 295 20.90 -9.37 5.33
N PHE A 296 22.22 -9.11 5.36
CA PHE A 296 23.24 -10.15 5.47
C PHE A 296 23.05 -11.04 6.71
N PHE A 297 22.90 -10.44 7.90
CA PHE A 297 22.70 -11.21 9.14
C PHE A 297 21.37 -11.97 9.18
N ASN A 298 20.31 -11.40 8.59
CA ASN A 298 19.02 -12.09 8.47
C ASN A 298 19.14 -13.34 7.60
N GLU A 299 19.77 -13.24 6.43
CA GLU A 299 19.94 -14.38 5.52
C GLU A 299 20.90 -15.42 6.10
N LEU A 300 21.96 -15.00 6.79
CA LEU A 300 22.84 -15.91 7.54
C LEU A 300 22.05 -16.67 8.63
N THR A 301 21.14 -15.99 9.32
CA THR A 301 20.26 -16.62 10.31
C THR A 301 19.35 -17.66 9.66
N VAL A 302 18.71 -17.32 8.55
CA VAL A 302 17.86 -18.25 7.79
C VAL A 302 18.66 -19.46 7.31
N GLN A 303 19.84 -19.24 6.75
CA GLN A 303 20.71 -20.31 6.25
C GLN A 303 21.19 -21.22 7.38
N SER A 304 21.60 -20.67 8.52
CA SER A 304 22.05 -21.45 9.69
C SER A 304 20.95 -22.29 10.32
N ALA A 305 19.69 -21.83 10.21
CA ALA A 305 18.52 -22.52 10.74
C ALA A 305 17.89 -23.50 9.73
N SER A 306 18.42 -23.58 8.50
CA SER A 306 17.85 -24.40 7.43
C SER A 306 17.88 -25.88 7.78
N ALA A 307 16.74 -26.57 7.69
CA ALA A 307 16.68 -28.02 7.90
C ALA A 307 17.48 -28.80 6.84
N LYS A 308 17.77 -28.18 5.69
CA LYS A 308 18.57 -28.78 4.61
C LYS A 308 20.06 -28.55 4.92
N LYS A 309 20.77 -29.63 5.24
CA LYS A 309 22.22 -29.63 5.51
C LYS A 309 23.05 -29.48 4.24
N THR A 310 22.93 -28.35 3.56
CA THR A 310 23.81 -28.00 2.43
C THR A 310 25.02 -27.23 2.94
N PRO A 311 26.25 -27.59 2.53
CA PRO A 311 27.45 -26.83 2.89
C PRO A 311 27.30 -25.38 2.42
N TYR A 312 27.66 -24.44 3.28
CA TYR A 312 27.66 -23.02 2.96
C TYR A 312 28.92 -22.33 3.50
N CYS A 313 29.26 -21.21 2.89
CA CYS A 313 30.45 -20.44 3.23
C CYS A 313 30.09 -18.99 3.54
N VAL A 314 30.68 -18.45 4.60
CA VAL A 314 30.63 -17.04 4.97
C VAL A 314 32.01 -16.45 4.76
N MET A 315 32.10 -15.43 3.89
CA MET A 315 33.33 -14.67 3.66
C MET A 315 33.15 -13.24 4.15
N ILE A 316 34.10 -12.75 4.95
CA ILE A 316 34.21 -11.34 5.34
C ILE A 316 35.48 -10.79 4.71
N MET A 317 35.35 -9.62 4.10
CA MET A 317 36.38 -8.99 3.28
C MET A 317 36.53 -7.54 3.71
N ASP A 318 37.74 -7.01 3.62
CA ASP A 318 38.03 -5.61 3.95
C ASP A 318 39.11 -5.05 3.03
N ILE A 319 38.95 -3.77 2.65
CA ILE A 319 39.91 -3.07 1.78
C ILE A 319 41.14 -2.68 2.58
N ASP A 320 42.28 -3.24 2.19
CA ASP A 320 43.54 -3.00 2.86
C ASP A 320 43.94 -1.52 2.78
N HIS A 321 44.29 -0.95 3.93
CA HIS A 321 44.74 0.43 4.06
C HIS A 321 43.74 1.48 3.50
N PHE A 322 42.43 1.20 3.52
CA PHE A 322 41.41 2.11 2.98
C PHE A 322 41.45 3.52 3.59
N LYS A 323 41.75 3.65 4.89
CA LYS A 323 41.95 4.95 5.53
C LYS A 323 42.99 5.81 4.81
N LYS A 324 44.11 5.21 4.35
CA LYS A 324 45.15 5.93 3.59
C LYS A 324 44.63 6.48 2.27
N VAL A 325 43.70 5.78 1.61
CA VAL A 325 43.05 6.27 0.38
C VAL A 325 42.22 7.52 0.68
N ASN A 326 41.39 7.48 1.73
CA ASN A 326 40.60 8.63 2.16
C ASN A 326 41.48 9.81 2.58
N ASP A 327 42.54 9.56 3.34
CA ASP A 327 43.46 10.59 3.82
C ASP A 327 44.24 11.25 2.66
N THR A 328 44.52 10.50 1.59
CA THR A 328 45.31 11.00 0.43
C THR A 328 44.43 11.70 -0.61
N TRP A 329 43.23 11.19 -0.88
CA TRP A 329 42.40 11.60 -2.03
C TRP A 329 41.00 12.10 -1.65
N GLY A 330 40.64 12.04 -0.37
CA GLY A 330 39.33 12.44 0.15
C GLY A 330 38.23 11.39 -0.02
N HIS A 331 37.16 11.57 0.75
CA HIS A 331 36.01 10.65 0.78
C HIS A 331 35.36 10.37 -0.59
N PRO A 332 35.20 11.32 -1.53
CA PRO A 332 34.61 11.03 -2.83
C PRO A 332 35.37 9.97 -3.63
N VAL A 333 36.71 9.92 -3.50
CA VAL A 333 37.53 8.89 -4.14
C VAL A 333 37.42 7.57 -3.38
N GLY A 334 37.38 7.60 -2.04
CA GLY A 334 37.09 6.40 -1.25
C GLY A 334 35.77 5.73 -1.65
N ASP A 335 34.72 6.52 -1.88
CA ASP A 335 33.42 6.04 -2.35
C ASP A 335 33.51 5.38 -3.73
N GLN A 336 34.34 5.91 -4.64
CA GLN A 336 34.60 5.30 -5.94
C GLN A 336 35.35 3.96 -5.81
N VAL A 337 36.35 3.89 -4.92
CA VAL A 337 37.07 2.64 -4.62
C VAL A 337 36.11 1.58 -4.09
N ILE A 338 35.24 1.94 -3.14
CA ILE A 338 34.21 1.03 -2.62
C ILE A 338 33.32 0.50 -3.75
N LYS A 339 32.78 1.37 -4.61
CA LYS A 339 31.93 0.96 -5.74
C LYS A 339 32.65 0.04 -6.72
N THR A 340 33.93 0.32 -6.99
CA THR A 340 34.79 -0.49 -7.86
C THR A 340 35.00 -1.89 -7.28
N VAL A 341 35.40 -1.98 -6.01
CA VAL A 341 35.61 -3.27 -5.33
C VAL A 341 34.32 -4.09 -5.33
N VAL A 342 33.19 -3.48 -5.01
CA VAL A 342 31.87 -4.14 -5.05
C VAL A 342 31.54 -4.69 -6.43
N ASN A 343 31.79 -3.92 -7.50
CA ASN A 343 31.55 -4.38 -8.87
C ASN A 343 32.43 -5.58 -9.23
N ILE A 344 33.70 -5.56 -8.81
CA ILE A 344 34.65 -6.66 -9.05
C ILE A 344 34.22 -7.92 -8.28
N ILE A 345 33.83 -7.80 -7.01
CA ILE A 345 33.31 -8.91 -6.22
C ILE A 345 32.03 -9.47 -6.87
N GLY A 346 31.10 -8.60 -7.24
CA GLY A 346 29.83 -8.98 -7.89
C GLY A 346 30.03 -9.74 -9.21
N LYS A 347 31.01 -9.33 -10.03
CA LYS A 347 31.39 -10.05 -11.27
C LYS A 347 32.08 -11.39 -11.00
N SER A 348 32.60 -11.59 -9.79
CA SER A 348 33.34 -12.79 -9.39
C SER A 348 32.46 -13.86 -8.73
N ILE A 349 31.21 -13.57 -8.38
CA ILE A 349 30.27 -14.50 -7.72
C ILE A 349 29.08 -14.84 -8.64
N ARG A 350 28.28 -15.83 -8.27
CA ARG A 350 27.07 -16.21 -9.02
C ARG A 350 25.93 -15.20 -8.74
N PRO A 351 24.94 -15.07 -9.64
CA PRO A 351 23.79 -14.19 -9.41
C PRO A 351 22.98 -14.52 -8.14
N ASP A 352 22.98 -15.78 -7.71
CA ASP A 352 22.26 -16.25 -6.53
C ASP A 352 23.07 -16.11 -5.22
N ASP A 353 24.37 -15.79 -5.33
CA ASP A 353 25.21 -15.55 -4.16
C ASP A 353 24.89 -14.18 -3.54
N LEU A 354 24.87 -14.11 -2.21
CA LEU A 354 24.55 -12.87 -1.51
C LEU A 354 25.82 -12.07 -1.28
N LEU A 355 25.84 -10.84 -1.79
CA LEU A 355 26.88 -9.84 -1.52
C LEU A 355 26.28 -8.67 -0.73
N ALA A 356 26.91 -8.32 0.39
CA ALA A 356 26.48 -7.24 1.26
C ALA A 356 27.64 -6.35 1.73
N ARG A 357 27.32 -5.09 2.07
CA ARG A 357 28.20 -4.18 2.80
C ARG A 357 27.87 -4.27 4.29
N VAL A 358 28.81 -4.79 5.08
CA VAL A 358 28.62 -5.06 6.53
C VAL A 358 29.22 -3.95 7.41
N GLY A 359 30.15 -3.17 6.86
CA GLY A 359 30.80 -2.04 7.52
C GLY A 359 31.15 -0.90 6.55
N GLY A 360 32.06 0.00 6.95
CA GLY A 360 32.50 1.12 6.12
C GLY A 360 33.20 0.64 4.83
N GLU A 361 34.30 -0.07 4.99
CA GLU A 361 35.06 -0.72 3.90
C GLU A 361 34.95 -2.26 3.92
N GLU A 362 34.01 -2.79 4.71
CA GLU A 362 33.85 -4.23 4.93
C GLU A 362 32.67 -4.80 4.13
N PHE A 363 32.91 -5.96 3.50
CA PHE A 363 31.94 -6.67 2.69
C PHE A 363 31.76 -8.10 3.19
N GLY A 364 30.51 -8.59 3.16
CA GLY A 364 30.15 -9.96 3.47
C GLY A 364 29.64 -10.67 2.22
N VAL A 365 30.09 -11.90 1.99
CA VAL A 365 29.54 -12.80 0.98
C VAL A 365 29.03 -14.07 1.65
N LEU A 366 27.79 -14.44 1.36
CA LEU A 366 27.18 -15.71 1.78
C LEU A 366 26.95 -16.57 0.55
N LEU A 367 27.58 -17.74 0.55
CA LEU A 367 27.57 -18.71 -0.55
C LEU A 367 26.91 -20.00 -0.09
N THR A 368 26.04 -20.56 -0.92
CA THR A 368 25.38 -21.85 -0.67
C THR A 368 25.91 -22.93 -1.61
N ASP A 369 25.87 -24.19 -1.16
CA ASP A 369 26.27 -25.37 -1.95
C ASP A 369 27.74 -25.29 -2.40
N ILE A 370 28.63 -25.00 -1.45
CA ILE A 370 30.06 -24.84 -1.71
C ILE A 370 30.92 -25.52 -0.64
N ASP A 371 31.90 -26.30 -1.08
CA ASP A 371 32.91 -26.94 -0.23
C ASP A 371 34.11 -26.02 0.04
N THR A 372 35.00 -26.44 0.96
CA THR A 372 36.16 -25.68 1.43
C THR A 372 37.15 -25.34 0.30
N GLU A 373 37.43 -26.28 -0.60
CA GLU A 373 38.35 -26.05 -1.73
C GLU A 373 37.78 -25.06 -2.75
N ARG A 374 36.51 -25.20 -3.11
CA ARG A 374 35.82 -24.27 -4.01
C ARG A 374 35.67 -22.88 -3.40
N ALA A 375 35.37 -22.80 -2.10
CA ALA A 375 35.30 -21.54 -1.38
C ALA A 375 36.67 -20.83 -1.38
N LYS A 376 37.75 -21.57 -1.11
CA LYS A 376 39.12 -21.05 -1.17
C LYS A 376 39.49 -20.55 -2.57
N ALA A 377 39.22 -21.34 -3.61
CA ALA A 377 39.48 -20.94 -4.99
C ALA A 377 38.69 -19.69 -5.40
N LEU A 378 37.42 -19.57 -4.97
CA LEU A 378 36.60 -18.39 -5.21
C LEU A 378 37.13 -17.16 -4.48
N ALA A 379 37.48 -17.29 -3.19
CA ALA A 379 38.05 -16.20 -2.42
C ALA A 379 39.36 -15.69 -3.03
N GLU A 380 40.26 -16.59 -3.44
CA GLU A 380 41.50 -16.20 -4.11
C GLU A 380 41.25 -15.51 -5.45
N ARG A 381 40.29 -16.01 -6.24
CA ARG A 381 39.88 -15.34 -7.48
C ARG A 381 39.38 -13.93 -7.23
N ILE A 382 38.58 -13.72 -6.18
CA ILE A 382 38.08 -12.38 -5.81
C ILE A 382 39.26 -11.47 -5.45
N ARG A 383 40.17 -11.95 -4.58
CA ARG A 383 41.37 -11.23 -4.14
C ARG A 383 42.25 -10.82 -5.32
N GLU A 384 42.61 -11.77 -6.18
CA GLU A 384 43.42 -11.54 -7.37
C GLU A 384 42.76 -10.58 -8.36
N ASN A 385 41.45 -10.70 -8.58
CA ASN A 385 40.72 -9.80 -9.46
C ASN A 385 40.71 -8.37 -8.92
N VAL A 386 40.51 -8.17 -7.61
CA VAL A 386 40.58 -6.83 -7.01
C VAL A 386 41.99 -6.27 -7.16
N GLU A 387 43.01 -7.05 -6.82
CA GLU A 387 44.40 -6.62 -6.95
C GLU A 387 44.76 -6.22 -8.40
N ARG A 388 44.38 -7.05 -9.37
CA ARG A 388 44.73 -6.86 -10.78
C ARG A 388 43.93 -5.73 -11.43
N LEU A 389 42.61 -5.70 -11.22
CA LEU A 389 41.71 -4.77 -11.92
C LEU A 389 41.73 -3.36 -11.33
N THR A 390 42.18 -3.18 -10.10
CA THR A 390 42.29 -1.84 -9.49
C THR A 390 43.63 -1.17 -9.79
N GLY A 391 44.63 -1.92 -10.26
CA GLY A 391 45.96 -1.39 -10.59
C GLY A 391 46.06 -0.85 -12.01
N ASP A 392 46.02 -1.74 -13.00
CA ASP A 392 46.44 -1.42 -14.37
C ASP A 392 45.27 -1.28 -15.37
N ASN A 393 44.02 -1.31 -14.88
CA ASN A 393 42.85 -1.32 -15.76
C ASN A 393 42.26 0.10 -15.95
N PRO A 394 42.32 0.68 -17.16
CA PRO A 394 41.70 1.98 -17.45
C PRO A 394 40.16 1.97 -17.36
N GLU A 395 39.52 0.79 -17.31
CA GLU A 395 38.07 0.65 -17.05
C GLU A 395 37.68 1.17 -15.67
N TYR A 396 38.57 1.05 -14.67
CA TYR A 396 38.33 1.48 -13.30
C TYR A 396 39.20 2.70 -13.01
N ALA A 397 38.61 3.90 -13.17
CA ALA A 397 39.28 5.19 -13.01
C ALA A 397 39.59 5.55 -11.54
N ILE A 398 40.26 4.67 -10.80
CA ILE A 398 40.71 4.92 -9.44
C ILE A 398 42.21 5.29 -9.42
N PRO A 399 42.63 6.22 -8.54
CA PRO A 399 43.97 6.80 -8.62
C PRO A 399 45.08 5.88 -8.08
N GLN A 400 44.73 4.76 -7.46
CA GLN A 400 45.69 3.85 -6.85
C GLN A 400 45.16 2.41 -6.83
N LYS A 401 46.07 1.46 -7.09
CA LYS A 401 45.87 0.02 -6.84
C LYS A 401 45.48 -0.22 -5.38
N VAL A 402 44.46 -1.04 -5.16
CA VAL A 402 44.04 -1.49 -3.82
C VAL A 402 44.03 -3.01 -3.74
N THR A 403 44.21 -3.53 -2.53
CA THR A 403 44.11 -4.97 -2.23
C THR A 403 43.02 -5.19 -1.19
N ILE A 404 42.59 -6.44 -1.04
CA ILE A 404 41.64 -6.84 -0.01
C ILE A 404 42.20 -8.05 0.75
N SER A 405 41.89 -8.11 2.03
CA SER A 405 42.08 -9.30 2.85
C SER A 405 40.75 -10.02 3.01
N ILE A 406 40.74 -11.34 3.01
CA ILE A 406 39.53 -12.17 3.07
C ILE A 406 39.66 -13.22 4.16
N GLY A 407 38.70 -13.25 5.09
CA GLY A 407 38.47 -14.35 6.01
C GLY A 407 37.24 -15.14 5.60
N ALA A 408 37.35 -16.46 5.50
CA ALA A 408 36.24 -17.32 5.11
C ALA A 408 36.06 -18.49 6.07
N VAL A 409 34.81 -18.89 6.30
CA VAL A 409 34.45 -20.06 7.09
C VAL A 409 33.47 -20.90 6.31
N VAL A 410 33.78 -22.18 6.14
CA VAL A 410 32.87 -23.18 5.58
C VAL A 410 32.26 -23.99 6.71
N THR A 411 30.95 -24.20 6.63
CA THR A 411 30.19 -24.98 7.60
C THR A 411 29.18 -25.87 6.90
N GLN A 412 28.92 -27.03 7.51
CA GLN A 412 27.97 -28.04 7.05
C GLN A 412 26.88 -28.35 8.08
N GLU A 413 27.05 -27.86 9.32
CA GLU A 413 26.19 -28.20 10.45
C GLU A 413 25.41 -26.99 10.96
N ASN A 414 24.19 -27.24 11.38
CA ASN A 414 23.28 -26.26 11.99
C ASN A 414 23.63 -25.98 13.48
N ALA A 415 24.83 -26.35 13.93
CA ALA A 415 25.18 -26.35 15.35
C ALA A 415 25.62 -24.97 15.88
N LEU A 416 26.11 -24.08 15.00
CA LEU A 416 26.65 -22.78 15.41
C LEU A 416 25.64 -21.65 15.23
N ASN A 417 25.62 -20.74 16.20
CA ASN A 417 24.86 -19.51 16.13
C ASN A 417 25.41 -18.63 14.98
N PRO A 418 24.56 -17.95 14.17
CA PRO A 418 24.98 -16.97 13.16
C PRO A 418 26.11 -16.02 13.60
N ASN A 419 26.04 -15.53 14.84
CA ASN A 419 27.04 -14.62 15.39
C ASN A 419 28.40 -15.31 15.59
N GLU A 420 28.43 -16.60 15.91
CA GLU A 420 29.66 -17.37 16.05
C GLU A 420 30.31 -17.64 14.70
N ILE A 421 29.50 -17.99 13.68
CA ILE A 421 30.00 -18.18 12.31
C ILE A 421 30.60 -16.87 11.79
N TYR A 422 29.90 -15.75 11.97
CA TYR A 422 30.42 -14.43 11.62
C TYR A 422 31.75 -14.15 12.34
N ARG A 423 31.81 -14.39 13.65
CA ARG A 423 33.02 -14.18 14.46
C ARG A 423 34.20 -15.05 13.99
N LEU A 424 33.95 -16.28 13.57
CA LEU A 424 35.01 -17.16 13.03
C LEU A 424 35.57 -16.61 11.71
N ALA A 425 34.70 -16.09 10.82
CA ALA A 425 35.12 -15.48 9.56
C ALA A 425 35.85 -14.16 9.78
N ASP A 426 35.40 -13.36 10.75
CA ASP A 426 36.06 -12.12 11.19
C ASP A 426 37.45 -12.40 11.79
N ASN A 427 37.58 -13.44 12.61
CA ASN A 427 38.88 -13.88 13.14
C ASN A 427 39.84 -14.35 12.03
N ALA A 428 39.32 -15.02 11.00
CA ALA A 428 40.13 -15.39 9.83
C ALA A 428 40.57 -14.14 9.03
N LEU A 429 39.70 -13.14 8.89
CA LEU A 429 40.04 -11.87 8.26
C LEU A 429 41.10 -11.11 9.05
N TYR A 430 40.98 -11.11 10.38
CA TYR A 430 41.97 -10.52 11.28
C TYR A 430 43.35 -11.18 11.10
N GLU A 431 43.41 -12.52 11.05
CA GLU A 431 44.64 -13.26 10.75
C GLU A 431 45.22 -12.90 9.37
N ALA A 432 44.35 -12.76 8.36
CA ALA A 432 44.77 -12.32 7.02
C ALA A 432 45.46 -10.95 7.06
N LYS A 433 44.90 -10.01 7.82
CA LYS A 433 45.43 -8.65 7.99
C LYS A 433 46.75 -8.62 8.77
N GLU A 434 46.86 -9.37 9.86
CA GLU A 434 48.06 -9.37 10.72
C GLU A 434 49.25 -10.07 10.06
N THR A 435 49.01 -11.12 9.28
CA THR A 435 50.11 -11.89 8.69
C THR A 435 50.65 -11.28 7.38
N GLY A 436 50.17 -10.12 6.94
CA GLY A 436 50.72 -9.41 5.78
C GLY A 436 49.71 -8.87 4.76
N ARG A 437 48.40 -8.93 5.04
CA ARG A 437 47.32 -8.45 4.15
C ARG A 437 47.33 -9.11 2.77
N ASN A 438 46.45 -8.66 1.86
CA ASN A 438 46.31 -9.16 0.50
C ASN A 438 46.36 -10.70 0.43
N LYS A 439 45.54 -11.36 1.25
CA LYS A 439 45.51 -12.83 1.34
C LYS A 439 44.16 -13.36 1.77
N VAL A 440 43.99 -14.66 1.59
CA VAL A 440 42.82 -15.40 2.03
C VAL A 440 43.19 -16.33 3.17
N VAL A 441 42.40 -16.32 4.24
CA VAL A 441 42.42 -17.34 5.30
C VAL A 441 41.07 -18.03 5.29
N VAL A 442 41.06 -19.34 5.06
CA VAL A 442 39.83 -20.17 5.06
C VAL A 442 39.90 -21.15 6.22
N ARG A 443 38.83 -21.25 6.99
CA ARG A 443 38.68 -22.21 8.09
C ARG A 443 37.49 -23.12 7.82
N ASP A 444 37.64 -24.37 8.22
CA ASP A 444 36.56 -25.34 8.26
C ASP A 444 36.12 -25.52 9.71
N VAL A 445 34.82 -25.39 9.98
CA VAL A 445 34.27 -25.54 11.33
C VAL A 445 34.52 -26.95 11.89
N VAL A 446 34.55 -27.97 11.03
CA VAL A 446 34.74 -29.36 11.47
C VAL A 446 36.12 -29.56 12.12
N ASN A 447 37.15 -28.86 11.64
CA ASN A 447 38.52 -28.97 12.16
C ASN A 447 38.78 -28.12 13.42
N PHE A 448 37.89 -27.19 13.77
CA PHE A 448 38.09 -26.29 14.92
C PHE A 448 37.68 -26.91 16.25
N CYS A 449 36.77 -27.90 16.24
CA CYS A 449 36.36 -28.62 17.44
C CYS A 449 37.29 -29.79 17.82
N GLU A 450 38.29 -30.11 16.99
CA GLU A 450 39.25 -31.21 17.21
C GLU A 450 40.66 -30.76 17.59
N SER A 451 40.90 -29.45 17.79
CA SER A 451 42.19 -28.94 18.29
C SER A 451 42.15 -28.82 19.82
N PRO A 452 43.05 -29.49 20.58
CA PRO A 452 43.03 -29.51 22.05
C PRO A 452 43.37 -28.18 22.72
#